data_AF-A0A0E3S9L8-F1
#
_entry.id   AF-A0A0E3S9L8-F1
#
_cell.length_a   1.000
_cell.length_b   1.000
_cell.length_c   1.000
_cell.angle_alpha   90.00
_cell.angle_beta   90.00
_cell.angle_gamma   90.00
#
_symmetry.space_group_name_H-M   'P 1'
#
loop_
_entity.id
_entity.type
_entity.pdbx_description
1 polymer ?
#
loop_
_entity_poly.entity_id
_entity_poly.type
_entity_poly.pdbx_seq_one_letter_code
_entity_poly.pdbx_strand_id
1 'polypeptide(L)' 'MYYEIHGTGSSLVLLHGALSATGTSFGKLLPSLARKRQVITIEQQAHGHTADISRPLTVRQMADDTVALLR' A
#
# COMPACT_ATOMS: atom_id res chain seq x y z
N MET A 1 -3.04 9.71 -1.24
CA MET A 1 -2.85 8.24 -1.28
C MET A 1 -3.33 7.68 0.05
N TYR A 2 -4.17 6.66 0.02
CA TYR A 2 -4.60 5.94 1.20
C TYR A 2 -3.53 4.92 1.61
N TYR A 3 -3.30 4.80 2.92
CA TYR A 3 -2.39 3.81 3.50
C TYR A 3 -2.87 3.42 4.90
N GLU A 4 -2.47 2.24 5.34
CA GLU A 4 -2.73 1.74 6.70
C GLU A 4 -1.40 1.32 7.35
N ILE A 5 -1.30 1.47 8.67
CA ILE A 5 -0.17 0.99 9.46
C ILE A 5 -0.68 0.02 10.51
N HIS A 6 -0.09 -1.18 10.54
CA HIS A 6 -0.46 -2.27 11.45
C HIS A 6 0.75 -2.76 12.21
N GLY A 7 0.60 -2.97 13.52
CA GLY A 7 1.67 -3.51 14.36
C GLY A 7 2.85 -2.56 14.57
N THR A 8 3.94 -3.11 15.11
CA THR A 8 5.17 -2.38 15.46
C THR A 8 6.41 -3.23 15.15
N GLY A 9 7.60 -2.61 15.15
CA GLY A 9 8.87 -3.28 14.84
C GLY A 9 9.42 -2.88 13.48
N SER A 10 10.26 -3.73 12.87
CA SER A 10 10.88 -3.43 11.57
C SER A 10 9.84 -3.25 10.47
N SER A 11 9.94 -2.17 9.71
CA SER A 11 8.97 -1.82 8.68
C SER A 11 8.92 -2.87 7.56
N LEU A 12 7.71 -3.09 7.04
CA LEU A 12 7.43 -3.94 5.88
C LEU A 12 6.36 -3.27 5.03
N VAL A 13 6.70 -2.87 3.81
CA VAL A 13 5.77 -2.23 2.88
C VAL A 13 5.17 -3.29 1.96
N LEU A 14 3.84 -3.30 1.83
CA LEU A 14 3.13 -4.24 0.95
C LEU A 14 2.49 -3.48 -0.23
N LEU A 15 2.86 -3.89 -1.44
CA LEU A 15 2.36 -3.33 -2.70
C LEU A 15 1.36 -4.31 -3.31
N HIS A 16 0.09 -3.93 -3.41
CA HIS A 16 -0.90 -4.76 -4.10
C HIS A 16 -0.62 -4.83 -5.60
N GLY A 17 -1.11 -5.87 -6.25
CA GLY A 17 -1.05 -6.00 -7.71
C GLY A 17 -2.37 -5.59 -8.38
N ALA A 18 -2.30 -5.21 -9.66
CA ALA A 18 -3.45 -4.95 -10.55
C ALA A 18 -4.61 -4.18 -9.88
N LEU A 19 -5.86 -4.44 -10.30
CA LEU A 19 -7.11 -3.83 -9.81
C LEU A 19 -7.51 -4.26 -8.38
N SER A 20 -6.53 -4.50 -7.52
CA SER A 20 -6.70 -4.98 -6.15
C SER A 20 -6.46 -3.83 -5.16
N ALA A 21 -6.65 -4.11 -3.87
CA ALA A 21 -6.54 -3.17 -2.77
C ALA A 21 -5.88 -3.86 -1.55
N THR A 22 -5.74 -3.14 -0.44
CA THR A 22 -5.18 -3.70 0.81
C THR A 22 -5.93 -4.95 1.24
N GLY A 23 -7.26 -4.85 1.33
CA GLY A 23 -8.12 -5.93 1.82
C GLY A 23 -8.07 -7.18 0.93
N THR A 24 -8.20 -7.00 -0.39
CA THR A 24 -8.24 -8.12 -1.35
C THR A 24 -6.89 -8.80 -1.51
N SER A 25 -5.77 -8.08 -1.36
CA SER A 25 -4.43 -8.64 -1.54
C SER A 25 -3.86 -9.22 -0.25
N PHE A 26 -4.09 -8.57 0.88
CA PHE A 26 -3.36 -8.85 2.12
C PHE A 26 -4.22 -9.10 3.35
N GLY A 27 -5.56 -8.98 3.26
CA GLY A 27 -6.45 -9.06 4.44
C GLY A 27 -6.22 -10.29 5.32
N LYS A 28 -6.00 -11.47 4.72
CA LYS A 28 -5.71 -12.71 5.48
C LYS A 28 -4.28 -12.79 6.02
N LEU A 29 -3.34 -12.11 5.39
CA LEU A 29 -1.92 -12.15 5.74
C LEU A 29 -1.57 -11.10 6.81
N LEU A 30 -2.26 -9.96 6.79
CA LEU A 30 -2.00 -8.79 7.64
C LEU A 30 -1.89 -9.11 9.13
N PRO A 31 -2.84 -9.82 9.77
CA PRO A 31 -2.75 -10.13 11.19
C PRO A 31 -1.49 -10.93 11.55
N SER A 32 -1.00 -11.76 10.63
CA SER A 32 0.17 -12.60 10.89
C SER A 32 1.49 -11.83 10.81
N LEU A 33 1.60 -10.91 9.85
CA LEU A 33 2.78 -10.06 9.65
C LEU A 33 2.89 -8.99 10.74
N ALA A 34 1.75 -8.37 11.09
CA ALA A 34 1.68 -7.29 12.08
C ALA A 34 2.11 -7.72 13.50
N ARG A 35 2.17 -9.03 13.79
CA ARG A 35 2.69 -9.52 15.09
C ARG A 35 4.17 -9.21 15.34
N LYS A 36 4.96 -9.05 14.27
CA LYS A 36 6.43 -8.90 14.38
C LYS A 36 6.99 -7.74 13.57
N ARG A 37 6.16 -7.07 12.77
CA ARG A 37 6.57 -6.04 11.81
C ARG A 37 5.58 -4.89 11.89
N GLN A 38 6.09 -3.67 11.67
CA GLN A 38 5.24 -2.54 11.33
C GLN A 38 4.89 -2.67 9.84
N VAL A 39 3.69 -3.17 9.55
CA VAL A 39 3.23 -3.40 8.19
C VAL A 39 2.57 -2.13 7.67
N ILE A 40 3.05 -1.63 6.54
CA ILE A 40 2.50 -0.46 5.85
C ILE A 40 1.88 -0.96 4.55
N THR A 41 0.56 -0.85 4.43
CA THR A 41 -0.14 -1.13 3.17
C THR A 41 -0.49 0.19 2.51
N ILE A 42 -0.47 0.20 1.19
CA ILE A 42 -0.79 1.39 0.40
C ILE A 42 -1.78 1.00 -0.68
N GLU A 43 -2.56 1.96 -1.16
CA GLU A 43 -3.43 1.77 -2.31
C GLU A 43 -3.05 2.79 -3.39
N GLN A 44 -2.64 2.31 -4.55
CA GLN A 44 -2.12 3.12 -5.66
C GLN A 44 -3.20 4.03 -6.26
N GLN A 45 -2.81 5.04 -7.06
CA GLN A 45 -3.76 5.86 -7.82
C GLN A 45 -4.80 4.96 -8.51
N ALA A 46 -6.07 5.36 -8.44
CA ALA A 46 -7.20 4.62 -9.02
C ALA A 46 -7.45 3.21 -8.44
N HIS A 47 -6.95 2.90 -7.24
CA HIS A 47 -7.16 1.62 -6.56
C HIS A 47 -7.74 1.79 -5.17
N GLY A 48 -8.67 0.90 -4.81
CA GLY A 48 -9.30 0.87 -3.48
C GLY A 48 -9.90 2.22 -3.10
N HIS A 49 -9.37 2.80 -2.03
CA HIS A 49 -9.77 4.09 -1.47
C HIS A 49 -9.00 5.27 -2.06
N THR A 50 -7.92 5.03 -2.81
CA THR A 50 -7.18 6.10 -3.48
C THR A 50 -7.85 6.45 -4.80
N ALA A 51 -8.43 7.65 -4.84
CA ALA A 51 -9.06 8.19 -6.05
C ALA A 51 -8.09 8.28 -7.23
N ASP A 52 -8.66 8.22 -8.44
CA ASP A 52 -7.95 8.61 -9.65
C ASP A 52 -7.80 10.14 -9.73
N ILE A 53 -6.72 10.62 -10.36
CA ILE A 53 -6.45 12.06 -10.55
C ILE A 53 -5.90 12.32 -11.96
N SER A 54 -5.88 13.59 -12.39
CA SER A 54 -5.43 13.99 -13.73
C SER A 54 -3.90 13.92 -13.90
N ARG A 55 -3.36 12.70 -13.86
CA ARG A 55 -1.99 12.35 -14.23
C ARG A 55 -1.98 10.95 -14.87
N PRO A 56 -0.96 10.61 -15.68
CA PRO A 56 -0.82 9.26 -16.22
C PRO A 56 -0.86 8.17 -15.12
N LEU A 57 -1.36 6.99 -15.46
CA LEU A 57 -1.35 5.82 -14.58
C LEU A 57 -0.17 4.92 -14.95
N THR A 58 1.04 5.27 -14.48
CA THR A 58 2.27 4.51 -14.79
C THR A 58 2.89 3.87 -13.56
N VAL A 59 3.58 2.73 -13.77
CA VAL A 59 4.35 2.06 -12.71
C VAL A 59 5.41 2.98 -12.10
N ARG A 60 6.01 3.87 -12.91
CA ARG A 60 6.98 4.84 -12.41
C ARG A 60 6.36 5.78 -11.38
N GLN A 61 5.20 6.36 -11.68
CA GLN A 61 4.55 7.26 -10.74
C GLN A 61 4.07 6.52 -9.48
N MET A 62 3.58 5.28 -9.62
CA MET A 62 3.25 4.44 -8.45
C MET A 62 4.47 4.19 -7.55
N ALA A 63 5.64 3.96 -8.15
CA ALA A 63 6.89 3.84 -7.40
C ALA A 63 7.29 5.17 -6.73
N ASP A 64 7.15 6.29 -7.44
CA ASP A 64 7.45 7.63 -6.90
C ASP A 64 6.53 7.97 -5.71
N ASP A 65 5.23 7.67 -5.80
CA ASP A 65 4.27 7.86 -4.71
C ASP A 65 4.62 6.99 -3.49
N THR A 66 5.05 5.74 -3.74
CA THR A 66 5.50 4.82 -2.70
C THR A 66 6.74 5.37 -2.00
N VAL A 67 7.74 5.84 -2.75
CA VAL A 67 8.94 6.46 -2.19
C VAL A 67 8.60 7.73 -1.43
N ALA A 68 7.64 8.53 -1.90
CA ALA A 68 7.21 9.75 -1.24
C ALA A 68 6.55 9.47 0.12
N LEU A 69 5.79 8.37 0.26
CA LEU A 69 5.22 7.96 1.54
C LEU A 69 6.29 7.55 2.56
N LEU A 70 7.41 6.97 2.10
CA LEU A 70 8.46 6.43 2.97
C LEU A 70 9.49 7.46 3.43
N ARG A 71 9.33 8.73 3.05
CA ARG A 71 10.15 9.86 3.50
C ARG A 71 9.58 10.48 4.75
#